data_AF-A0A960U9X8-F1
#
_entry.id   AF-A0A960U9X8-F1
#
_cell.length_a   1.000
_cell.length_b   1.000
_cell.length_c   1.000
_cell.angle_alpha   90.00
_cell.angle_beta   90.00
_cell.angle_gamma   90.00
#
_symmetry.space_group_name_H-M   'P 1'
#
loop_
_entity.id
_entity.type
_entity.pdbx_description
1 polymer ?
#
loop_
_entity_poly.entity_id
_entity_poly.type
_entity_poly.pdbx_seq_one_letter_code
_entity_poly.pdbx_strand_id
1 'polypeptide(L)'
;EEQLFESFNFPETSEHKKQHQKFIFFIEDRVKEKNSKNETDFLEKLINFLKKWLFSHILNEDKKYQKFLQNRNIDAAPVFKKLLNSGETRLSRKQITIYNYVADNSDLIEAREKNETTYIYKLWKTYSLSTDIPILDIQHLWLIKIIVELEQGIQTNDNKKRELQFQKSIYQAIEYSKYHFYTEELIMKEFNYPALDTHVSYHRKFTSFLGFRLKQKKEGIYSAIYGLVSDLKEWLISHIAIEDKKLLSFYKDKEEELSIFIKKMIQENKLQIENEHLRLYANILKKEK
;
A
#
# COMPACT_ATOMS: atom_id res chain seq x y z
N GLU A 1 -21.79 -0.88 7.86
CA GLU A 1 -20.56 -0.23 8.37
C GLU A 1 -20.91 0.93 9.29
N GLU A 2 -21.55 1.98 8.78
CA GLU A 2 -21.95 3.16 9.55
C GLU A 2 -22.71 2.87 10.86
N GLN A 3 -23.65 1.92 10.85
CA GLN A 3 -24.38 1.50 12.07
C GLN A 3 -23.47 0.85 13.12
N LEU A 4 -22.43 0.12 12.69
CA LEU A 4 -21.43 -0.43 13.61
C LEU A 4 -20.61 0.71 14.22
N PHE A 5 -20.22 1.70 13.41
CA PHE A 5 -19.44 2.83 13.88
C PHE A 5 -20.19 3.63 14.95
N GLU A 6 -21.50 3.83 14.76
CA GLU A 6 -22.38 4.42 15.77
C GLU A 6 -22.46 3.56 17.04
N SER A 7 -22.63 2.24 16.90
CA SER A 7 -22.72 1.33 18.05
C SER A 7 -21.45 1.29 18.92
N PHE A 8 -20.27 1.48 18.32
CA PHE A 8 -18.99 1.48 19.03
C PHE A 8 -18.46 2.89 19.34
N ASN A 9 -19.21 3.95 19.01
CA ASN A 9 -18.82 5.35 19.15
C ASN A 9 -17.46 5.65 18.49
N PHE A 10 -17.31 5.27 17.21
CA PHE A 10 -16.10 5.56 16.45
C PHE A 10 -16.00 7.08 16.19
N PRO A 11 -14.90 7.76 16.59
CA PRO A 11 -14.82 9.23 16.54
C PRO A 11 -15.01 9.84 15.15
N GLU A 12 -14.55 9.16 14.10
CA GLU A 12 -14.60 9.67 12.71
C GLU A 12 -15.90 9.27 11.97
N THR A 13 -16.91 8.71 12.66
CA THR A 13 -18.17 8.24 12.05
C THR A 13 -18.82 9.29 11.15
N SER A 14 -18.91 10.54 11.62
CA SER A 14 -19.59 11.61 10.86
C SER A 14 -18.85 11.97 9.57
N GLU A 15 -17.53 11.93 9.57
CA GLU A 15 -16.74 12.24 8.38
C GLU A 15 -16.75 11.07 7.40
N HIS A 16 -16.64 9.84 7.91
CA HIS A 16 -16.75 8.62 7.11
C HIS A 16 -18.09 8.52 6.37
N LYS A 17 -19.21 8.80 7.06
CA LYS A 17 -20.56 8.92 6.45
C LYS A 17 -20.60 9.91 5.28
N LYS A 18 -19.97 11.08 5.41
CA LYS A 18 -19.92 12.06 4.32
C LYS A 18 -19.16 11.53 3.11
N GLN A 19 -18.09 10.76 3.33
CA GLN A 19 -17.33 10.15 2.23
C GLN A 19 -18.19 9.13 1.47
N HIS A 20 -18.95 8.29 2.17
CA HIS A 20 -19.91 7.35 1.57
C HIS A 20 -21.01 8.07 0.80
N GLN A 21 -21.59 9.12 1.38
CA GLN A 21 -22.62 9.93 0.71
C GLN A 21 -22.10 10.59 -0.57
N LYS A 22 -20.89 11.17 -0.53
CA LYS A 22 -20.24 11.75 -1.72
C LYS A 22 -20.01 10.70 -2.81
N PHE A 23 -19.61 9.49 -2.43
CA PHE A 23 -19.41 8.40 -3.37
C PHE A 23 -20.72 7.97 -4.03
N ILE A 24 -21.78 7.77 -3.25
CA ILE A 24 -23.12 7.43 -3.77
C ILE A 24 -23.61 8.53 -4.72
N PHE A 25 -23.54 9.79 -4.29
CA PHE A 25 -23.94 10.92 -5.11
C PHE A 25 -23.17 10.97 -6.44
N PHE A 26 -21.86 10.76 -6.40
CA PHE A 26 -21.03 10.72 -7.61
C PHE A 26 -21.48 9.61 -8.57
N ILE A 27 -21.78 8.42 -8.07
CA ILE A 27 -22.23 7.31 -8.92
C ILE A 27 -23.62 7.58 -9.49
N GLU A 28 -24.55 8.10 -8.68
CA GLU A 28 -25.89 8.46 -9.13
C GLU A 28 -25.87 9.56 -10.20
N ASP A 29 -25.01 10.55 -10.04
CA ASP A 29 -24.79 11.63 -11.01
C ASP A 29 -24.26 11.06 -12.34
N ARG A 30 -23.23 10.22 -12.29
CA ARG A 30 -22.63 9.61 -13.49
C ARG A 30 -23.55 8.65 -14.22
N VAL A 31 -24.39 7.90 -13.50
CA VAL A 31 -25.39 7.02 -14.13
C VAL A 31 -26.44 7.83 -14.91
N LYS A 32 -26.73 9.08 -14.50
CA LYS A 32 -27.67 9.97 -15.21
C LYS A 32 -27.05 10.59 -16.47
N GLU A 33 -25.73 10.75 -16.53
CA GLU A 33 -25.00 11.34 -17.66
C GLU A 33 -24.77 10.40 -18.86
N LYS A 34 -25.42 9.21 -18.89
CA LYS A 34 -25.22 8.12 -19.88
C LYS A 34 -25.56 8.46 -21.35
N ASN A 35 -25.73 9.74 -21.72
CA ASN A 35 -26.15 10.20 -23.05
C ASN A 35 -25.03 10.86 -23.90
N SER A 36 -23.74 10.62 -23.63
CA SER A 36 -22.65 11.20 -24.44
C SER A 36 -22.05 10.20 -25.44
N LYS A 37 -21.66 10.71 -26.63
CA LYS A 37 -21.25 9.99 -27.85
C LYS A 37 -20.01 9.07 -27.76
N ASN A 38 -19.46 8.82 -26.57
CA ASN A 38 -18.29 7.94 -26.36
C ASN A 38 -18.45 7.10 -25.08
N GLU A 39 -19.25 6.04 -25.17
CA GLU A 39 -19.54 5.14 -24.04
C GLU A 39 -18.28 4.48 -23.45
N THR A 40 -17.28 4.17 -24.28
CA THR A 40 -16.07 3.45 -23.85
C THR A 40 -15.16 4.29 -22.96
N ASP A 41 -14.90 5.55 -23.32
CA ASP A 41 -14.09 6.49 -22.52
C ASP A 41 -14.79 6.83 -21.18
N PHE A 42 -16.13 6.96 -21.21
CA PHE A 42 -16.92 7.12 -20.00
C PHE A 42 -16.80 5.93 -19.05
N LEU A 43 -16.95 4.71 -19.56
CA LEU A 43 -16.83 3.48 -18.77
C LEU A 43 -15.43 3.32 -18.18
N GLU A 44 -14.38 3.62 -18.94
CA GLU A 44 -13.00 3.54 -18.46
C GLU A 44 -12.75 4.55 -17.31
N LYS A 45 -13.18 5.80 -17.47
CA LYS A 45 -13.07 6.84 -16.43
C LYS A 45 -13.85 6.46 -15.18
N LEU A 46 -15.05 5.91 -15.33
CA LEU A 46 -15.88 5.47 -14.21
C LEU A 46 -15.23 4.30 -13.46
N ILE A 47 -14.75 3.27 -14.18
CA ILE A 47 -14.06 2.13 -13.58
C ILE A 47 -12.79 2.57 -12.83
N ASN A 48 -12.01 3.48 -13.43
CA ASN A 48 -10.80 3.99 -12.79
C ASN A 48 -11.10 4.80 -11.53
N PHE A 49 -12.15 5.62 -11.54
CA PHE A 49 -12.61 6.31 -10.34
C PHE A 49 -13.06 5.32 -9.26
N LEU A 50 -13.92 4.36 -9.61
CA LEU A 50 -14.44 3.34 -8.70
C LEU A 50 -13.31 2.59 -8.02
N LYS A 51 -12.32 2.12 -8.79
CA LYS A 51 -11.14 1.44 -8.26
C LYS A 51 -10.38 2.35 -7.29
N LYS A 52 -10.01 3.56 -7.74
CA LYS A 52 -9.21 4.50 -6.93
C LYS A 52 -9.90 4.86 -5.61
N TRP A 53 -11.19 5.22 -5.68
CA TRP A 53 -11.96 5.57 -4.50
C TRP A 53 -12.05 4.37 -3.55
N LEU A 54 -12.44 3.19 -4.06
CA LEU A 54 -12.61 1.99 -3.23
C LEU A 54 -11.31 1.58 -2.54
N PHE A 55 -10.21 1.47 -3.29
CA PHE A 55 -8.92 1.09 -2.70
C PHE A 55 -8.42 2.12 -1.71
N SER A 56 -8.49 3.41 -2.05
CA SER A 56 -8.05 4.48 -1.15
C SER A 56 -8.90 4.52 0.12
N HIS A 57 -10.22 4.39 0.02
CA HIS A 57 -11.11 4.41 1.16
C HIS A 57 -10.90 3.20 2.07
N ILE A 58 -10.83 1.98 1.51
CA ILE A 58 -10.55 0.77 2.30
C ILE A 58 -9.20 0.88 3.01
N LEU A 59 -8.15 1.27 2.28
CA LEU A 59 -6.78 1.28 2.81
C LEU A 59 -6.53 2.42 3.80
N ASN A 60 -7.12 3.60 3.58
CA ASN A 60 -6.79 4.78 4.39
C ASN A 60 -7.85 5.11 5.44
N GLU A 61 -9.12 4.81 5.18
CA GLU A 61 -10.25 5.24 6.02
C GLU A 61 -10.81 4.05 6.81
N ASP A 62 -11.21 2.97 6.15
CA ASP A 62 -11.84 1.81 6.82
C ASP A 62 -10.86 1.11 7.79
N LYS A 63 -9.55 1.13 7.47
CA LYS A 63 -8.52 0.63 8.38
C LYS A 63 -8.39 1.39 9.69
N LYS A 64 -8.81 2.66 9.76
CA LYS A 64 -8.82 3.41 11.03
C LYS A 64 -9.76 2.76 12.04
N TYR A 65 -10.86 2.18 11.56
CA TYR A 65 -11.79 1.43 12.39
C TYR A 65 -11.17 0.13 12.92
N GLN A 66 -10.38 -0.57 12.11
CA GLN A 66 -9.60 -1.72 12.57
C GLN A 66 -8.66 -1.33 13.74
N LYS A 67 -7.88 -0.26 13.58
CA LYS A 67 -6.97 0.24 14.64
C LYS A 67 -7.74 0.63 15.90
N PHE A 68 -8.91 1.27 15.76
CA PHE A 68 -9.79 1.64 16.86
C PHE A 68 -10.28 0.43 17.67
N LEU A 69 -10.73 -0.64 17.00
CA LEU A 69 -11.17 -1.87 17.65
C LEU A 69 -10.02 -2.60 18.34
N GLN A 70 -8.85 -2.68 17.68
CA GLN A 70 -7.64 -3.28 18.25
C GLN A 70 -7.20 -2.57 19.53
N ASN A 71 -7.19 -1.23 19.54
CA ASN A 71 -6.84 -0.45 20.73
C ASN A 71 -7.80 -0.67 21.92
N ARG A 72 -9.01 -1.17 21.67
CA ARG A 72 -10.00 -1.53 22.70
C ARG A 72 -10.04 -3.02 23.03
N ASN A 73 -9.13 -3.83 22.47
CA ASN A 73 -9.13 -5.30 22.55
C ASN A 73 -10.47 -5.92 22.12
N ILE A 74 -11.15 -5.33 21.15
CA ILE A 74 -12.41 -5.86 20.61
C ILE A 74 -12.07 -6.70 19.38
N ASP A 75 -12.25 -8.02 19.49
CA ASP A 75 -12.23 -8.92 18.33
C ASP A 75 -13.63 -8.99 17.72
N ALA A 76 -13.77 -8.44 16.51
CA ALA A 76 -15.03 -8.43 15.78
C ALA A 76 -15.30 -9.75 15.03
N ALA A 77 -14.30 -10.61 14.83
CA ALA A 77 -14.46 -11.82 14.03
C ALA A 77 -15.45 -12.84 14.65
N PRO A 78 -15.44 -13.11 15.98
CA PRO A 78 -16.44 -13.96 16.62
C PRO A 78 -17.86 -13.39 16.54
N VAL A 79 -17.99 -12.07 16.69
CA VAL A 79 -19.27 -11.36 16.59
C VAL A 79 -19.83 -11.52 15.18
N PHE A 80 -19.00 -11.34 14.16
CA PHE A 80 -19.41 -11.50 12.76
C PHE A 80 -19.72 -12.96 12.40
N LYS A 81 -18.94 -13.94 12.89
CA LYS A 81 -19.27 -15.38 12.71
C LYS A 81 -20.64 -15.73 13.32
N LYS A 82 -20.95 -15.21 14.51
CA LYS A 82 -22.26 -15.39 15.13
C LYS A 82 -23.38 -14.75 14.31
N LEU A 83 -23.14 -13.56 13.76
CA LEU A 83 -24.08 -12.86 12.87
C LEU A 83 -24.32 -13.64 11.57
N LEU A 84 -23.26 -14.15 10.93
CA LEU A 84 -23.36 -15.00 9.73
C LEU A 84 -24.19 -16.26 9.99
N ASN A 85 -23.96 -16.92 11.13
CA ASN A 85 -24.67 -18.14 11.51
C ASN A 85 -26.12 -17.89 11.93
N SER A 86 -26.47 -16.67 12.35
CA SER A 86 -27.84 -16.30 12.71
C SER A 86 -28.78 -16.16 11.50
N GLY A 87 -28.24 -16.02 10.28
CA GLY A 87 -29.03 -15.78 9.08
C GLY A 87 -29.60 -14.35 8.96
N GLU A 88 -29.37 -13.48 9.94
CA GLU A 88 -29.86 -12.09 9.97
C GLU A 88 -29.08 -11.13 9.04
N THR A 89 -28.16 -11.65 8.23
CA THR A 89 -27.33 -10.82 7.34
C THR A 89 -27.98 -10.65 5.98
N ARG A 90 -27.85 -9.44 5.39
CA ARG A 90 -28.24 -9.18 3.99
C ARG A 90 -27.22 -9.73 2.97
N LEU A 91 -26.24 -10.54 3.40
CA LEU A 91 -25.17 -11.05 2.55
C LEU A 91 -25.65 -12.24 1.72
N SER A 92 -25.36 -12.22 0.43
CA SER A 92 -25.62 -13.35 -0.46
C SER A 92 -24.69 -14.53 -0.16
N ARG A 93 -25.11 -15.74 -0.55
CA ARG A 93 -24.27 -16.95 -0.45
C ARG A 93 -22.89 -16.76 -1.06
N LYS A 94 -22.77 -16.10 -2.22
CA LYS A 94 -21.49 -15.83 -2.88
C LYS A 94 -20.58 -14.95 -2.01
N GLN A 95 -21.12 -13.91 -1.37
CA GLN A 95 -20.35 -13.04 -0.47
C GLN A 95 -19.85 -13.81 0.75
N ILE A 96 -20.69 -14.67 1.34
CA ILE A 96 -20.31 -15.53 2.48
C ILE A 96 -19.22 -16.53 2.07
N THR A 97 -19.34 -17.14 0.89
CA THR A 97 -18.31 -18.06 0.37
C THR A 97 -16.97 -17.36 0.16
N ILE A 98 -16.96 -16.16 -0.43
CA ILE A 98 -15.72 -15.37 -0.61
C ILE A 98 -15.11 -15.01 0.74
N TYR A 99 -15.94 -14.54 1.69
CA TYR A 99 -15.47 -14.21 3.03
C TYR A 99 -14.86 -15.41 3.74
N ASN A 100 -15.53 -16.57 3.76
CA ASN A 100 -15.00 -17.77 4.40
C ASN A 100 -13.71 -18.24 3.73
N TYR A 101 -13.66 -18.23 2.39
CA TYR A 101 -12.43 -18.56 1.66
C TYR A 101 -11.29 -17.62 2.06
N VAL A 102 -11.49 -16.30 2.07
CA VAL A 102 -10.43 -15.35 2.43
C VAL A 102 -10.09 -15.44 3.92
N ALA A 103 -11.07 -15.60 4.83
CA ALA A 103 -10.83 -15.71 6.26
C ALA A 103 -10.02 -16.96 6.61
N ASP A 104 -10.40 -18.12 6.04
CA ASP A 104 -9.72 -19.39 6.26
C ASP A 104 -8.34 -19.46 5.58
N ASN A 105 -8.10 -18.60 4.57
CA ASN A 105 -6.82 -18.50 3.86
C ASN A 105 -6.03 -17.23 4.21
N SER A 106 -6.53 -16.37 5.13
CA SER A 106 -5.88 -15.09 5.49
C SER A 106 -4.53 -15.33 6.18
N ASP A 107 -4.48 -16.35 7.03
CA ASP A 107 -3.25 -16.86 7.66
C ASP A 107 -2.28 -17.50 6.65
N LEU A 108 -2.71 -17.87 5.43
CA LEU A 108 -1.81 -18.47 4.44
C LEU A 108 -0.99 -17.44 3.67
N ILE A 109 -1.39 -16.17 3.66
CA ILE A 109 -0.60 -15.08 3.06
C ILE A 109 0.47 -14.59 4.05
N GLU A 110 0.16 -14.51 5.36
CA GLU A 110 1.07 -13.96 6.37
C GLU A 110 1.86 -15.01 7.16
N ALA A 111 1.35 -16.24 7.36
CA ALA A 111 1.92 -17.15 8.38
C ALA A 111 2.83 -18.28 7.86
N ARG A 112 3.12 -18.45 6.56
CA ARG A 112 3.82 -19.67 6.08
C ARG A 112 4.84 -19.57 4.95
N GLU A 113 5.08 -18.42 4.34
CA GLU A 113 6.06 -18.37 3.25
C GLU A 113 7.49 -18.13 3.80
N LYS A 114 8.18 -19.23 4.13
CA LYS A 114 9.59 -19.19 4.61
C LYS A 114 10.57 -18.65 3.57
N ASN A 115 10.20 -18.65 2.29
CA ASN A 115 11.04 -18.12 1.22
C ASN A 115 10.73 -16.63 1.01
N GLU A 116 11.65 -15.77 1.43
CA GLU A 116 11.58 -14.31 1.29
C GLU A 116 11.23 -13.87 -0.13
N THR A 117 11.87 -14.43 -1.16
CA THR A 117 11.62 -14.08 -2.56
C THR A 117 10.22 -14.46 -3.01
N THR A 118 9.68 -15.60 -2.54
CA THR A 118 8.30 -15.99 -2.85
C THR A 118 7.28 -15.08 -2.15
N TYR A 119 7.55 -14.65 -0.92
CA TYR A 119 6.68 -13.72 -0.22
C TYR A 119 6.66 -12.34 -0.88
N ILE A 120 7.83 -11.80 -1.23
CA ILE A 120 7.96 -10.56 -2.02
C ILE A 120 7.19 -10.69 -3.34
N TYR A 121 7.35 -11.80 -4.07
CA TYR A 121 6.63 -12.07 -5.31
C TYR A 121 5.10 -12.06 -5.12
N LYS A 122 4.60 -12.70 -4.06
CA LYS A 122 3.16 -12.72 -3.75
C LYS A 122 2.63 -11.32 -3.47
N LEU A 123 3.33 -10.50 -2.69
CA LEU A 123 2.94 -9.11 -2.46
C LEU A 123 2.94 -8.31 -3.78
N TRP A 124 4.01 -8.44 -4.57
CA TRP A 124 4.17 -7.77 -5.85
C TRP A 124 3.01 -8.04 -6.81
N LYS A 125 2.63 -9.32 -6.96
CA LYS A 125 1.52 -9.73 -7.83
C LYS A 125 0.15 -9.37 -7.26
N THR A 126 -0.08 -9.62 -5.97
CA THR A 126 -1.39 -9.44 -5.34
C THR A 126 -1.87 -8.00 -5.43
N TYR A 127 -0.96 -7.04 -5.22
CA TYR A 127 -1.28 -5.61 -5.25
C TYR A 127 -0.98 -4.95 -6.62
N SER A 128 -0.51 -5.72 -7.61
CA SER A 128 -0.16 -5.23 -8.95
C SER A 128 0.76 -4.00 -8.88
N LEU A 129 1.92 -4.16 -8.25
CA LEU A 129 2.79 -3.05 -7.85
C LEU A 129 3.74 -2.55 -8.94
N SER A 130 3.82 -3.22 -10.09
CA SER A 130 4.67 -2.74 -11.19
C SER A 130 4.15 -1.42 -11.77
N THR A 131 5.08 -0.53 -12.02
CA THR A 131 4.90 0.77 -12.67
C THR A 131 5.30 0.75 -14.14
N ASP A 132 5.79 -0.38 -14.64
CA ASP A 132 6.52 -0.57 -15.92
C ASP A 132 7.71 0.39 -16.13
N ILE A 133 8.21 1.01 -15.06
CA ILE A 133 9.42 1.84 -15.06
C ILE A 133 10.51 1.05 -14.33
N PRO A 134 11.44 0.38 -15.03
CA PRO A 134 12.30 -0.63 -14.42
C PRO A 134 13.11 -0.16 -13.21
N ILE A 135 13.63 1.07 -13.23
CA ILE A 135 14.40 1.61 -12.11
C ILE A 135 13.54 1.79 -10.84
N LEU A 136 12.28 2.18 -11.00
CA LEU A 136 11.35 2.34 -9.88
C LEU A 136 10.91 0.97 -9.37
N ASP A 137 10.58 0.04 -10.26
CA ASP A 137 10.21 -1.32 -9.87
C ASP A 137 11.35 -2.04 -9.11
N ILE A 138 12.61 -1.84 -9.54
CA ILE A 138 13.79 -2.34 -8.83
C ILE A 138 13.86 -1.76 -7.40
N GLN A 139 13.65 -0.45 -7.24
CA GLN A 139 13.67 0.23 -5.95
C GLN A 139 12.49 -0.18 -5.05
N HIS A 140 11.28 -0.30 -5.62
CA HIS A 140 10.08 -0.75 -4.91
C HIS A 140 10.23 -2.17 -4.38
N LEU A 141 10.74 -3.10 -5.18
CA LEU A 141 11.01 -4.46 -4.71
C LEU A 141 12.03 -4.50 -3.58
N TRP A 142 13.03 -3.62 -3.61
CA TRP A 142 13.99 -3.51 -2.51
C TRP A 142 13.37 -2.93 -1.24
N LEU A 143 12.51 -1.92 -1.37
CA LEU A 143 11.72 -1.42 -0.24
C LEU A 143 10.82 -2.51 0.35
N ILE A 144 10.13 -3.28 -0.50
CA ILE A 144 9.32 -4.42 -0.06
C ILE A 144 10.18 -5.46 0.66
N LYS A 145 11.39 -5.76 0.15
CA LYS A 145 12.35 -6.64 0.83
C LYS A 145 12.68 -6.13 2.24
N ILE A 146 13.00 -4.85 2.39
CA ILE A 146 13.30 -4.26 3.71
C ILE A 146 12.11 -4.38 4.66
N ILE A 147 10.88 -4.19 4.17
CA ILE A 147 9.66 -4.41 4.95
C ILE A 147 9.52 -5.86 5.38
N VAL A 148 9.74 -6.82 4.48
CA VAL A 148 9.71 -8.25 4.80
C VAL A 148 10.76 -8.60 5.85
N GLU A 149 11.97 -8.04 5.77
CA GLU A 149 13.02 -8.22 6.80
C GLU A 149 12.63 -7.61 8.15
N LEU A 150 11.93 -6.48 8.16
CA LEU A 150 11.36 -5.89 9.37
C LEU A 150 10.29 -6.80 9.99
N GLU A 151 9.39 -7.35 9.17
CA GLU A 151 8.34 -8.30 9.61
C GLU A 151 8.92 -9.62 10.16
N GLN A 152 9.97 -10.15 9.55
CA GLN A 152 10.64 -11.35 10.04
C GLN A 152 11.48 -11.05 11.28
N GLY A 153 12.12 -9.88 11.32
CA GLY A 153 12.95 -9.41 12.42
C GLY A 153 12.17 -9.35 13.73
N ILE A 154 10.89 -8.97 13.71
CA ILE A 154 10.03 -8.91 14.90
C ILE A 154 9.59 -10.30 15.40
N GLN A 155 9.64 -11.35 14.57
CA GLN A 155 9.22 -12.71 14.91
C GLN A 155 10.31 -13.54 15.63
N THR A 156 11.55 -13.06 15.72
CA THR A 156 12.65 -13.80 16.37
C THR A 156 12.47 -13.90 17.89
N ASN A 157 12.74 -15.07 18.49
CA ASN A 157 12.58 -15.28 19.94
C ASN A 157 13.69 -14.64 20.79
N ASP A 158 14.81 -14.22 20.19
CA ASP A 158 15.94 -13.60 20.88
C ASP A 158 15.79 -12.07 20.89
N ASN A 159 15.53 -11.49 22.06
CA ASN A 159 15.27 -10.06 22.21
C ASN A 159 16.44 -9.16 21.77
N LYS A 160 17.70 -9.57 21.99
CA LYS A 160 18.86 -8.75 21.59
C LYS A 160 19.04 -8.77 20.08
N LYS A 161 18.89 -9.95 19.46
CA LYS A 161 18.95 -10.08 18.00
C LYS A 161 17.78 -9.37 17.31
N ARG A 162 16.58 -9.45 17.89
CA ARG A 162 15.37 -8.73 17.43
C ARG A 162 15.63 -7.25 17.33
N GLU A 163 16.11 -6.65 18.42
CA GLU A 163 16.36 -5.22 18.52
C GLU A 163 17.43 -4.76 17.53
N LEU A 164 18.55 -5.50 17.42
CA LEU A 164 19.62 -5.19 16.48
C LEU A 164 19.15 -5.28 15.02
N GLN A 165 18.45 -6.35 14.67
CA GLN A 165 17.91 -6.54 13.31
C GLN A 165 16.90 -5.44 12.98
N PHE A 166 15.99 -5.13 13.90
CA PHE A 166 15.02 -4.06 13.72
C PHE A 166 15.70 -2.70 13.50
N GLN A 167 16.68 -2.34 14.33
CA GLN A 167 17.44 -1.08 14.18
C GLN A 167 18.16 -1.00 12.84
N LYS A 168 18.76 -2.11 12.39
CA LYS A 168 19.42 -2.17 11.09
C LYS A 168 18.42 -1.96 9.96
N SER A 169 17.34 -2.74 9.93
CA SER A 169 16.37 -2.70 8.84
C SER A 169 15.56 -1.41 8.82
N ILE A 170 15.25 -0.79 9.97
CA ILE A 170 14.52 0.49 10.01
C ILE A 170 15.40 1.64 9.49
N TYR A 171 16.70 1.63 9.82
CA TYR A 171 17.64 2.61 9.29
C TYR A 171 17.79 2.46 7.77
N GLN A 172 17.91 1.22 7.28
CA GLN A 172 17.89 0.92 5.86
C GLN A 172 16.61 1.40 5.18
N ALA A 173 15.43 1.18 5.79
CA ALA A 173 14.15 1.64 5.25
C ALA A 173 14.13 3.15 5.07
N ILE A 174 14.60 3.92 6.06
CA ILE A 174 14.62 5.38 6.03
C ILE A 174 15.56 5.90 4.93
N GLU A 175 16.81 5.44 4.93
CA GLU A 175 17.81 5.92 3.98
C GLU A 175 17.45 5.53 2.55
N TYR A 176 16.98 4.30 2.35
CA TYR A 176 16.57 3.84 1.03
C TYR A 176 15.31 4.55 0.53
N SER A 177 14.34 4.85 1.41
CA SER A 177 13.15 5.63 1.02
C SER A 177 13.52 7.03 0.56
N LYS A 178 14.46 7.71 1.23
CA LYS A 178 14.94 9.04 0.77
C LYS A 178 15.54 8.96 -0.63
N TYR A 179 16.35 7.93 -0.88
CA TYR A 179 16.98 7.74 -2.18
C TYR A 179 15.98 7.41 -3.29
N HIS A 180 14.99 6.56 -2.97
CA HIS A 180 13.88 6.24 -3.85
C HIS A 180 13.05 7.49 -4.19
N PHE A 181 12.63 8.27 -3.18
CA PHE A 181 11.89 9.52 -3.39
C PHE A 181 12.67 10.52 -4.22
N TYR A 182 13.97 10.68 -3.97
CA TYR A 182 14.82 11.50 -4.81
C TYR A 182 14.80 11.05 -6.27
N THR A 183 14.86 9.73 -6.52
CA THR A 183 14.81 9.18 -7.88
C THR A 183 13.49 9.50 -8.57
N GLU A 184 12.36 9.27 -7.90
CA GLU A 184 11.03 9.59 -8.43
C GLU A 184 10.86 11.08 -8.70
N GLU A 185 11.20 11.92 -7.72
CA GLU A 185 11.05 13.37 -7.80
C GLU A 185 11.96 13.95 -8.91
N LEU A 186 13.16 13.40 -9.10
CA LEU A 186 14.06 13.76 -10.19
C LEU A 186 13.44 13.46 -11.56
N ILE A 187 12.88 12.27 -11.72
CA ILE A 187 12.20 11.85 -12.96
C ILE A 187 10.96 12.73 -13.19
N MET A 188 10.09 12.87 -12.19
CA MET A 188 8.89 13.72 -12.26
C MET A 188 9.21 15.16 -12.62
N LYS A 189 10.30 15.71 -12.07
CA LYS A 189 10.74 17.07 -12.36
C LYS A 189 11.22 17.23 -13.79
N GLU A 190 12.04 16.30 -14.28
CA GLU A 190 12.56 16.35 -15.66
C GLU A 190 11.42 16.40 -16.69
N PHE A 191 10.41 15.56 -16.48
CA PHE A 191 9.30 15.42 -17.42
C PHE A 191 8.09 16.30 -17.11
N ASN A 192 8.23 17.25 -16.18
CA ASN A 192 7.16 18.19 -15.77
C ASN A 192 5.86 17.48 -15.36
N TYR A 193 5.96 16.46 -14.52
CA TYR A 193 4.80 15.71 -14.03
C TYR A 193 3.81 16.64 -13.30
N PRO A 194 2.55 16.76 -13.76
CA PRO A 194 1.62 17.78 -13.25
C PRO A 194 1.33 17.72 -11.76
N ALA A 195 1.43 16.53 -11.15
CA ALA A 195 1.13 16.33 -9.73
C ALA A 195 2.39 16.22 -8.84
N LEU A 196 3.56 16.67 -9.32
CA LEU A 196 4.84 16.60 -8.61
C LEU A 196 4.73 17.18 -7.18
N ASP A 197 4.21 18.40 -7.02
CA ASP A 197 4.13 19.04 -5.70
C ASP A 197 3.29 18.24 -4.70
N THR A 198 2.17 17.68 -5.18
CA THR A 198 1.31 16.81 -4.37
C THR A 198 2.04 15.52 -3.99
N HIS A 199 2.75 14.90 -4.94
CA HIS A 199 3.52 13.67 -4.72
C HIS A 199 4.63 13.87 -3.69
N VAL A 200 5.43 14.93 -3.85
CA VAL A 200 6.46 15.37 -2.88
C VAL A 200 5.86 15.60 -1.50
N SER A 201 4.62 16.12 -1.42
CA SER A 201 3.94 16.31 -0.15
C SER A 201 3.67 14.98 0.59
N TYR A 202 3.36 13.90 -0.14
CA TYR A 202 3.19 12.57 0.45
C TYR A 202 4.52 12.03 1.00
N HIS A 203 5.62 12.16 0.24
CA HIS A 203 6.96 11.77 0.68
C HIS A 203 7.41 12.51 1.95
N ARG A 204 7.16 13.83 2.01
CA ARG A 204 7.47 14.65 3.19
C ARG A 204 6.66 14.25 4.42
N LYS A 205 5.37 13.96 4.24
CA LYS A 205 4.50 13.46 5.32
C LYS A 205 4.99 12.11 5.84
N PHE A 206 5.37 11.18 4.96
CA PHE A 206 5.92 9.89 5.34
C PHE A 206 7.23 10.00 6.11
N THR A 207 8.16 10.84 5.63
CA THR A 207 9.45 11.09 6.31
C THR A 207 9.25 11.68 7.70
N SER A 208 8.29 12.61 7.83
CA SER A 208 7.94 13.22 9.11
C SER A 208 7.30 12.21 10.07
N PHE A 209 6.40 11.37 9.56
CA PHE A 209 5.77 10.28 10.30
C PHE A 209 6.82 9.30 10.86
N LEU A 210 7.80 8.90 10.05
CA LEU A 210 8.89 8.04 10.51
C LEU A 210 9.74 8.69 11.59
N GLY A 211 10.11 9.95 11.40
CA GLY A 211 10.85 10.72 12.40
C GLY A 211 10.11 10.81 13.74
N PHE A 212 8.78 10.98 13.71
CA PHE A 212 7.95 10.99 14.91
C PHE A 212 7.89 9.62 15.60
N ARG A 213 7.64 8.55 14.85
CA ARG A 213 7.57 7.18 15.37
C ARG A 213 8.88 6.72 16.02
N LEU A 214 10.02 7.07 15.43
CA LEU A 214 11.35 6.73 15.97
C LEU A 214 11.65 7.46 17.29
N LYS A 215 11.16 8.69 17.47
CA LYS A 215 11.32 9.46 18.71
C LYS A 215 10.48 8.90 19.86
N GLN A 216 9.32 8.32 19.58
CA GLN A 216 8.42 7.72 20.58
C GLN A 216 8.90 6.37 21.16
N LYS A 217 10.03 5.84 20.70
CA LYS A 217 10.62 4.57 21.17
C LYS A 217 10.97 4.54 22.67
N LYS A 218 10.95 5.69 23.37
CA LYS A 218 11.34 5.80 24.79
C LYS A 218 10.35 5.22 25.82
N GLU A 219 9.09 4.89 25.46
CA GLU A 219 8.05 4.60 26.48
C GLU A 219 7.32 3.24 26.37
N GLY A 220 7.74 2.33 25.49
CA GLY A 220 7.14 0.99 25.41
C GLY A 220 7.46 0.30 24.09
N ILE A 221 8.38 -0.66 24.14
CA ILE A 221 9.20 -1.01 22.96
C ILE A 221 8.44 -1.85 21.93
N TYR A 222 7.61 -2.82 22.32
CA TYR A 222 7.18 -3.86 21.37
C TYR A 222 5.92 -3.49 20.56
N SER A 223 4.83 -3.05 21.20
CA SER A 223 3.60 -2.69 20.49
C SER A 223 3.82 -1.53 19.51
N ALA A 224 4.67 -0.57 19.88
CA ALA A 224 5.08 0.53 19.01
C ALA A 224 5.88 0.06 17.79
N ILE A 225 6.71 -0.98 17.95
CA ILE A 225 7.49 -1.58 16.84
C ILE A 225 6.57 -2.33 15.87
N TYR A 226 5.68 -3.21 16.35
CA TYR A 226 4.73 -3.92 15.49
C TYR A 226 3.83 -2.95 14.72
N GLY A 227 3.30 -1.93 15.41
CA GLY A 227 2.53 -0.87 14.78
C GLY A 227 3.30 -0.12 13.69
N LEU A 228 4.58 0.20 13.94
CA LEU A 228 5.43 0.88 12.96
C LEU A 228 5.68 0.04 11.71
N VAL A 229 5.99 -1.25 11.86
CA VAL A 229 6.22 -2.15 10.72
C VAL A 229 4.94 -2.29 9.87
N SER A 230 3.79 -2.42 10.53
CA SER A 230 2.49 -2.47 9.86
C SER A 230 2.17 -1.17 9.11
N ASP A 231 2.36 -0.02 9.76
CA ASP A 231 2.14 1.30 9.16
C ASP A 231 3.06 1.53 7.94
N LEU A 232 4.33 1.09 8.03
CA LEU A 232 5.31 1.16 6.94
C LEU A 232 4.89 0.33 5.72
N LYS A 233 4.52 -0.93 5.95
CA LYS A 233 4.03 -1.84 4.90
C LYS A 233 2.81 -1.26 4.21
N GLU A 234 1.85 -0.79 4.99
CA GLU A 234 0.60 -0.25 4.47
C GLU A 234 0.83 1.01 3.64
N TRP A 235 1.63 1.95 4.16
CA TRP A 235 1.96 3.17 3.42
C TRP A 235 2.67 2.83 2.12
N LEU A 236 3.70 1.99 2.15
CA LEU A 236 4.48 1.63 0.96
C LEU A 236 3.59 0.98 -0.11
N ILE A 237 2.83 -0.05 0.27
CA ILE A 237 1.98 -0.79 -0.69
C ILE A 237 0.90 0.11 -1.28
N SER A 238 0.25 0.94 -0.45
CA SER A 238 -0.79 1.86 -0.93
C SER A 238 -0.22 2.96 -1.81
N HIS A 239 0.91 3.57 -1.43
CA HIS A 239 1.56 4.62 -2.20
C HIS A 239 1.99 4.11 -3.58
N ILE A 240 2.64 2.94 -3.66
CA ILE A 240 3.02 2.35 -4.95
C ILE A 240 1.79 2.04 -5.80
N ALA A 241 0.80 1.34 -5.22
CA ALA A 241 -0.36 0.86 -5.97
C ALA A 241 -1.28 1.99 -6.47
N ILE A 242 -1.31 3.13 -5.77
CA ILE A 242 -2.25 4.22 -6.03
C ILE A 242 -1.55 5.43 -6.65
N GLU A 243 -0.45 5.91 -6.06
CA GLU A 243 0.23 7.14 -6.45
C GLU A 243 1.29 6.86 -7.53
N ASP A 244 2.28 6.01 -7.26
CA ASP A 244 3.40 5.76 -8.20
C ASP A 244 2.89 5.11 -9.50
N LYS A 245 1.87 4.26 -9.39
CA LYS A 245 1.23 3.65 -10.57
C LYS A 245 0.62 4.66 -11.55
N LYS A 246 0.34 5.90 -11.12
CA LYS A 246 -0.12 6.97 -12.03
C LYS A 246 0.98 7.40 -13.01
N LEU A 247 2.26 7.13 -12.69
CA LEU A 247 3.39 7.44 -13.56
C LEU A 247 3.36 6.61 -14.84
N LEU A 248 2.91 5.35 -14.77
CA LEU A 248 2.75 4.48 -15.93
C LEU A 248 1.98 5.17 -17.06
N SER A 249 0.79 5.68 -16.76
CA SER A 249 -0.05 6.35 -17.75
C SER A 249 0.57 7.64 -18.29
N PHE A 250 1.42 8.31 -17.51
CA PHE A 250 2.06 9.56 -17.91
C PHE A 250 3.29 9.35 -18.81
N TYR A 251 4.03 8.25 -18.60
CA TYR A 251 5.28 7.95 -19.30
C TYR A 251 5.13 6.99 -20.48
N LYS A 252 3.97 6.38 -20.67
CA LYS A 252 3.70 5.44 -21.77
C LYS A 252 4.13 5.95 -23.15
N ASP A 253 3.91 7.24 -23.43
CA ASP A 253 4.27 7.85 -24.72
C ASP A 253 5.69 8.49 -24.70
N LYS A 254 6.44 8.33 -23.60
CA LYS A 254 7.77 8.94 -23.37
C LYS A 254 8.83 7.92 -22.96
N GLU A 255 8.59 6.63 -23.23
CA GLU A 255 9.46 5.53 -22.77
C GLU A 255 10.91 5.67 -23.25
N GLU A 256 11.11 6.09 -24.50
CA GLU A 256 12.45 6.26 -25.08
C GLU A 256 13.21 7.41 -24.41
N GLU A 257 12.56 8.57 -24.26
CA GLU A 257 13.13 9.73 -23.57
C GLU A 257 13.47 9.40 -22.11
N LEU A 258 12.57 8.70 -21.42
CA LEU A 258 12.77 8.24 -20.04
C LEU A 258 13.99 7.31 -19.93
N SER A 259 14.13 6.37 -20.86
CA SER A 259 15.28 5.45 -20.92
C SER A 259 16.60 6.18 -21.13
N ILE A 260 16.63 7.16 -22.03
CA ILE A 260 17.81 8.00 -22.29
C ILE A 260 18.16 8.83 -21.04
N PHE A 261 17.17 9.45 -20.41
CA PHE A 261 17.36 10.23 -19.20
C PHE A 261 17.92 9.39 -18.05
N ILE A 262 17.33 8.23 -17.77
CA ILE A 262 17.81 7.32 -16.71
C ILE A 262 19.25 6.89 -16.98
N LYS A 263 19.59 6.51 -18.22
CA LYS A 263 20.97 6.14 -18.59
C LYS A 263 21.96 7.28 -18.33
N LYS A 264 21.60 8.52 -18.71
CA LYS A 264 22.41 9.71 -18.45
C LYS A 264 22.60 9.93 -16.95
N MET A 265 21.53 9.84 -16.16
CA MET A 265 21.62 10.03 -14.70
C MET A 265 22.48 8.97 -14.01
N ILE A 266 22.48 7.73 -14.51
CA ILE A 266 23.39 6.67 -14.04
C ILE A 266 24.85 6.99 -14.40
N GLN A 267 25.11 7.43 -15.64
CA GLN A 267 26.47 7.83 -16.08
C GLN A 267 27.03 9.01 -15.29
N GLU A 268 26.17 9.95 -14.91
CA GLU A 268 26.50 11.12 -14.07
C GLU A 268 26.61 10.77 -12.57
N ASN A 269 26.46 9.49 -12.18
CA ASN A 269 26.41 9.03 -10.79
C ASN A 269 25.32 9.69 -9.93
N LYS A 270 24.29 10.27 -10.56
CA LYS A 270 23.11 10.82 -9.87
C LYS A 270 22.14 9.72 -9.47
N LEU A 271 22.07 8.65 -10.27
CA LEU A 271 21.33 7.44 -9.97
C LEU A 271 22.26 6.24 -9.88
N GLN A 272 21.98 5.34 -8.95
CA GLN A 272 22.77 4.18 -8.61
C GLN A 272 21.82 3.00 -8.47
N ILE A 273 22.21 1.86 -9.05
CA ILE A 273 21.49 0.61 -8.92
C ILE A 273 22.48 -0.43 -8.44
N GLU A 274 22.27 -0.96 -7.24
CA GLU A 274 23.12 -2.00 -6.71
C GLU A 274 22.85 -3.35 -7.40
N ASN A 275 23.89 -4.16 -7.54
CA ASN A 275 23.81 -5.48 -8.15
C ASN A 275 22.82 -6.41 -7.42
N GLU A 276 22.66 -6.26 -6.11
CA GLU A 276 21.70 -7.04 -5.34
C GLU A 276 20.25 -6.70 -5.69
N HIS A 277 19.95 -5.43 -5.95
CA HIS A 277 18.61 -4.99 -6.36
C HIS A 277 18.26 -5.58 -7.74
N LEU A 278 19.22 -5.56 -8.68
CA LEU A 278 19.05 -6.16 -10.01
C LEU A 278 18.81 -7.67 -9.93
N ARG A 279 19.54 -8.38 -9.06
CA ARG A 279 19.35 -9.82 -8.85
C ARG A 279 17.96 -10.12 -8.30
N LEU A 280 17.48 -9.35 -7.32
CA LEU A 280 16.14 -9.49 -6.79
C LEU A 280 15.10 -9.28 -7.89
N TYR A 281 15.19 -8.19 -8.63
CA TYR A 281 14.28 -7.88 -9.75
C TYR A 281 14.26 -8.99 -10.79
N ALA A 282 15.44 -9.46 -11.23
CA ALA A 282 15.53 -10.56 -12.19
C ALA A 282 14.92 -11.87 -11.68
N ASN A 283 15.05 -12.17 -10.39
CA ASN A 283 14.44 -13.35 -9.77
C ASN A 283 12.92 -13.26 -9.71
N ILE A 284 12.38 -12.06 -9.45
CA ILE A 284 10.94 -11.81 -9.45
C ILE A 284 10.37 -11.94 -10.86
N LEU A 285 11.01 -11.35 -11.88
CA LEU A 285 10.57 -11.47 -13.28
C LEU A 285 10.61 -12.92 -13.80
N LYS A 286 11.60 -13.73 -13.37
CA LYS A 286 11.64 -15.16 -13.75
C LYS A 286 10.44 -15.95 -13.22
N LYS A 287 9.87 -15.54 -12.08
CA LYS A 287 8.68 -16.19 -11.50
C LYS A 287 7.37 -15.79 -12.20
N GLU A 288 7.40 -14.77 -13.06
CA GLU A 288 6.24 -14.35 -13.86
C GLU A 288 6.07 -15.13 -15.17
N LYS A 289 7.12 -15.84 -15.62
CA LYS A 289 7.13 -16.70 -16.80
C LYS A 289 6.73 -18.13 -16.45
#